data_AF-A0A177HRT2-F1
#
_entry.id   AF-A0A177HRT2-F1
#
_cell.length_a   1.000
_cell.length_b   1.000
_cell.length_c   1.000
_cell.angle_alpha   90.00
_cell.angle_beta   90.00
_cell.angle_gamma   90.00
#
_symmetry.space_group_name_H-M   'P 1'
#
loop_
_entity.id
_entity.type
_entity.pdbx_description
1 polymer ?
#
loop_
_entity_poly.entity_id
_entity_poly.type
_entity_poly.pdbx_seq_one_letter_code
_entity_poly.pdbx_strand_id
1 'polypeptide(L)'
;MTSMDLEGIGALSAAAVALIGIPASILIGRWQTKAALRTSEATSEAGLAQAASAYRAALDAVRAEANAAHLQWRRGIQREAYASFLLAANRVKEVGERFVMDNEEDLSGESIRAGKAAIDDALATLKAAQTIIELEGPDDVAAPAAGMTDAAQVMAYYLGKRATYERAWGKLGRLMSDQSPSVSASAVRGRFVTL
;
A
#
# COMPACT_ATOMS: atom_id res chain seq x y z
N MET A 1 81.42 32.73 -68.96
CA MET A 1 80.04 33.25 -69.15
C MET A 1 79.14 32.07 -69.49
N THR A 2 78.64 31.35 -68.49
CA THR A 2 77.73 30.18 -68.64
C THR A 2 76.77 30.13 -67.46
N SER A 3 76.08 31.25 -67.20
CA SER A 3 75.22 31.40 -66.01
C SER A 3 73.76 31.79 -66.32
N MET A 4 73.25 31.59 -67.54
CA MET A 4 71.92 32.11 -67.91
C MET A 4 70.95 31.15 -68.63
N ASP A 5 71.14 29.82 -68.59
CA ASP A 5 70.19 28.89 -69.28
C ASP A 5 69.58 27.75 -68.43
N LEU A 6 69.96 27.60 -67.16
CA LEU A 6 69.35 26.61 -66.26
C LEU A 6 68.22 27.21 -65.39
N GLU A 7 68.25 28.52 -65.13
CA GLU A 7 67.19 29.24 -64.40
C GLU A 7 65.91 29.41 -65.23
N GLY A 8 66.01 29.62 -66.55
CA GLY A 8 64.86 29.87 -67.42
C GLY A 8 63.98 28.63 -67.66
N ILE A 9 64.58 27.45 -67.83
CA ILE A 9 63.86 26.18 -68.06
C ILE A 9 63.26 25.65 -66.74
N GLY A 10 63.94 25.87 -65.62
CA GLY A 10 63.41 25.61 -64.27
C GLY A 10 62.22 26.51 -63.92
N ALA A 11 62.29 27.80 -64.28
CA ALA A 11 61.20 28.75 -64.04
C ALA A 11 59.96 28.46 -64.90
N LEU A 12 60.12 28.05 -66.16
CA LEU A 12 59.00 27.71 -67.05
C LEU A 12 58.28 26.42 -66.63
N SER A 13 59.03 25.41 -66.17
CA SER A 13 58.45 24.17 -65.66
C SER A 13 57.77 24.38 -64.29
N ALA A 14 58.36 25.18 -63.40
CA ALA A 14 57.74 25.56 -62.13
C ALA A 14 56.46 26.40 -62.33
N ALA A 15 56.46 27.33 -63.30
CA ALA A 15 55.29 28.13 -63.63
C ALA A 15 54.14 27.29 -64.21
N ALA A 16 54.44 26.30 -65.05
CA ALA A 16 53.44 25.39 -65.62
C ALA A 16 52.79 24.49 -64.56
N VAL A 17 53.58 23.97 -63.60
CA VAL A 17 53.07 23.17 -62.48
C VAL A 17 52.22 24.01 -61.53
N ALA A 18 52.61 25.28 -61.29
CA ALA A 18 51.80 26.21 -60.49
C ALA A 18 50.46 26.56 -61.17
N LEU A 19 50.46 26.75 -62.50
CA LEU A 19 49.26 27.11 -63.27
C LEU A 19 48.21 25.99 -63.31
N ILE A 20 48.62 24.73 -63.17
CA ILE A 20 47.72 23.56 -63.15
C ILE A 20 47.41 23.12 -61.70
N GLY A 21 48.39 23.21 -60.80
CA GLY A 21 48.25 22.80 -59.40
C GLY A 21 47.32 23.70 -58.58
N ILE A 22 47.34 25.02 -58.82
CA ILE A 22 46.48 25.97 -58.09
C ILE A 22 44.98 25.77 -58.43
N PRO A 23 44.57 25.65 -59.70
CA PRO A 23 43.17 25.34 -60.02
C PRO A 23 42.71 23.96 -59.52
N ALA A 24 43.57 22.95 -59.62
CA ALA A 24 43.26 21.58 -59.19
C ALA A 24 43.03 21.49 -57.67
N SER A 25 43.86 22.17 -56.87
CA SER A 25 43.72 22.20 -55.41
C SER A 25 42.47 22.97 -54.95
N ILE A 26 42.10 24.05 -55.63
CA ILE A 26 40.84 24.79 -55.36
C ILE A 26 39.62 23.91 -55.67
N LEU A 27 39.64 23.16 -56.78
CA LEU A 27 38.56 22.24 -57.13
C LEU A 27 38.40 21.14 -56.07
N ILE A 28 39.49 20.49 -55.67
CA ILE A 28 39.47 19.46 -54.62
C ILE A 28 38.96 20.03 -53.30
N GLY A 29 39.43 21.21 -52.89
CA GLY A 29 38.96 21.89 -51.68
C GLY A 29 37.46 22.24 -51.71
N ARG A 30 36.94 22.61 -52.89
CA ARG A 30 35.51 22.94 -53.07
C ARG A 30 34.60 21.70 -53.05
N TRP A 31 35.09 20.56 -53.50
CA TRP A 31 34.36 19.28 -53.39
C TRP A 31 34.43 18.73 -51.96
N GLN A 32 35.56 18.85 -51.28
CA GLN A 32 35.69 18.46 -49.86
C GLN A 32 34.81 19.30 -48.94
N THR A 33 34.74 20.63 -49.14
CA THR A 33 33.85 21.50 -48.36
C THR A 33 32.37 21.19 -48.62
N LYS A 34 31.98 20.91 -49.87
CA LYS A 34 30.61 20.52 -50.20
C LYS A 34 30.23 19.15 -49.62
N ALA A 35 31.16 18.20 -49.60
CA ALA A 35 30.97 16.91 -48.95
C ALA A 35 30.90 17.04 -47.42
N ALA A 36 31.77 17.88 -46.83
CA ALA A 36 31.77 18.16 -45.40
C ALA A 36 30.48 18.84 -44.94
N LEU A 37 29.94 19.80 -45.71
CA LEU A 37 28.67 20.45 -45.40
C LEU A 37 27.50 19.47 -45.42
N ARG A 38 27.40 18.61 -46.45
CA ARG A 38 26.36 17.58 -46.52
C ARG A 38 26.47 16.55 -45.41
N THR A 39 27.70 16.18 -45.04
CA THR A 39 27.94 15.25 -43.94
C THR A 39 27.59 15.89 -42.60
N SER A 40 27.89 17.18 -42.41
CA SER A 40 27.54 17.96 -41.22
C SER A 40 26.02 18.11 -41.07
N GLU A 41 25.31 18.43 -42.15
CA GLU A 41 23.84 18.52 -42.17
C GLU A 41 23.19 17.16 -41.82
N ALA A 42 23.63 16.08 -42.47
CA ALA A 42 23.13 14.73 -42.17
C ALA A 42 23.44 14.28 -40.73
N THR A 43 24.61 14.64 -40.20
CA THR A 43 25.00 14.32 -38.83
C THR A 43 24.21 15.16 -37.82
N SER A 44 23.93 16.42 -38.13
CA SER A 44 23.10 17.31 -37.30
C SER A 44 21.65 16.81 -37.25
N GLU A 45 21.07 16.43 -38.39
CA GLU A 45 19.72 15.88 -38.47
C GLU A 45 19.62 14.54 -37.74
N ALA A 46 20.60 13.64 -37.93
CA ALA A 46 20.70 12.39 -37.19
C ALA A 46 20.85 12.62 -35.68
N GLY A 47 21.63 13.61 -35.27
CA GLY A 47 21.81 13.99 -33.86
C GLY A 47 20.52 14.53 -33.23
N LEU A 48 19.75 15.36 -33.94
CA LEU A 48 18.45 15.84 -33.48
C LEU A 48 17.43 14.70 -33.38
N ALA A 49 17.40 13.80 -34.37
CA ALA A 49 16.54 12.62 -34.33
C ALA A 49 16.89 11.69 -33.15
N GLN A 50 18.19 11.48 -32.91
CA GLN A 50 18.67 10.70 -31.78
C GLN A 50 18.29 11.35 -30.44
N ALA A 51 18.49 12.66 -30.30
CA ALA A 51 18.10 13.40 -29.10
C ALA A 51 16.58 13.35 -28.84
N ALA A 52 15.77 13.52 -29.88
CA ALA A 52 14.31 13.40 -29.78
C ALA A 52 13.88 11.97 -29.40
N SER A 53 14.54 10.94 -29.94
CA SER A 53 14.26 9.55 -29.59
C SER A 53 14.64 9.23 -28.14
N ALA A 54 15.81 9.71 -27.68
CA ALA A 54 16.27 9.53 -26.31
C ALA A 54 15.36 10.25 -25.31
N TYR A 55 14.91 11.46 -25.66
CA TYR A 55 13.97 12.22 -24.85
C TYR A 55 12.62 11.52 -24.71
N ARG A 56 12.07 10.99 -25.82
CA ARG A 56 10.82 10.20 -25.77
C ARG A 56 10.98 8.94 -24.94
N ALA A 57 12.09 8.21 -25.14
CA ALA A 57 12.38 7.01 -24.35
C ALA A 57 12.51 7.33 -22.85
N ALA A 58 13.13 8.46 -22.49
CA ALA A 58 13.23 8.91 -21.11
C ALA A 58 11.85 9.27 -20.52
N LEU A 59 11.00 9.97 -21.28
CA LEU A 59 9.63 10.27 -20.85
C LEU A 59 8.79 9.01 -20.66
N ASP A 60 8.89 8.05 -21.58
CA ASP A 60 8.16 6.79 -21.49
C ASP A 60 8.66 5.95 -20.31
N ALA A 61 9.96 5.95 -20.03
CA ALA A 61 10.54 5.32 -18.85
C ALA A 61 10.01 5.96 -17.55
N VAL A 62 9.99 7.29 -17.44
CA VAL A 62 9.45 8.00 -16.26
C VAL A 62 7.96 7.71 -16.08
N ARG A 63 7.18 7.68 -17.17
CA ARG A 63 5.76 7.32 -17.10
C ARG A 63 5.56 5.87 -16.64
N ALA A 64 6.35 4.94 -17.17
CA ALA A 64 6.31 3.55 -16.75
C ALA A 64 6.67 3.38 -15.27
N GLU A 65 7.71 4.09 -14.81
CA GLU A 65 8.14 4.10 -13.41
C GLU A 65 7.08 4.71 -12.48
N ALA A 66 6.51 5.86 -12.84
CA ALA A 66 5.44 6.49 -12.08
C ALA A 66 4.19 5.59 -11.96
N ASN A 67 3.82 4.92 -13.06
CA ASN A 67 2.71 3.96 -13.06
C ASN A 67 3.03 2.74 -12.19
N ALA A 68 4.25 2.20 -12.28
CA ALA A 68 4.68 1.07 -11.45
C ALA A 68 4.69 1.42 -9.96
N ALA A 69 5.19 2.61 -9.60
CA ALA A 69 5.19 3.12 -8.25
C ALA A 69 3.76 3.33 -7.71
N HIS A 70 2.87 3.90 -8.53
CA HIS A 70 1.46 4.08 -8.16
C HIS A 70 0.75 2.75 -7.92
N LEU A 71 0.97 1.75 -8.78
CA LEU A 71 0.42 0.39 -8.59
C LEU A 71 1.00 -0.30 -7.35
N GLN A 72 2.27 -0.07 -7.03
CA GLN A 72 2.89 -0.61 -5.82
C GLN A 72 2.31 0.06 -4.56
N TRP A 73 2.16 1.38 -4.56
CA TRP A 73 1.53 2.14 -3.49
C TRP A 73 0.10 1.67 -3.23
N ARG A 74 -0.70 1.51 -4.29
CA ARG A 74 -2.08 1.01 -4.19
C ARG A 74 -2.15 -0.40 -3.61
N ARG A 75 -1.25 -1.31 -4.05
CA ARG A 75 -1.15 -2.66 -3.48
C ARG A 75 -0.73 -2.65 -2.01
N GLY A 76 0.14 -1.72 -1.62
CA GLY A 76 0.56 -1.53 -0.23
C GLY A 76 -0.62 -1.14 0.66
N ILE A 77 -1.34 -0.08 0.28
CA ILE A 77 -2.52 0.41 1.01
C ILE A 77 -3.61 -0.64 1.12
N GLN A 78 -3.92 -1.33 0.02
CA GLN A 78 -4.93 -2.38 0.03
C GLN A 78 -4.54 -3.50 1.02
N ARG A 79 -3.28 -3.95 0.98
CA ARG A 79 -2.82 -5.01 1.89
C ARG A 79 -2.89 -4.59 3.36
N GLU A 80 -2.55 -3.34 3.66
CA GLU A 80 -2.63 -2.78 5.01
C GLU A 80 -4.08 -2.62 5.49
N ALA A 81 -4.96 -2.10 4.64
CA ALA A 81 -6.39 -1.96 4.93
C ALA A 81 -7.06 -3.33 5.18
N TYR A 82 -6.72 -4.36 4.38
CA TYR A 82 -7.24 -5.71 4.61
C TYR A 82 -6.71 -6.32 5.91
N ALA A 83 -5.42 -6.15 6.20
CA ALA A 83 -4.85 -6.67 7.44
C ALA A 83 -5.48 -6.00 8.67
N SER A 84 -5.65 -4.69 8.66
CA SER A 84 -6.26 -3.94 9.77
C SER A 84 -7.73 -4.32 9.98
N PHE A 85 -8.48 -4.52 8.90
CA PHE A 85 -9.86 -5.00 8.97
C PHE A 85 -9.98 -6.39 9.57
N LEU A 86 -9.17 -7.35 9.11
CA LEU A 86 -9.19 -8.72 9.65
C LEU A 86 -8.79 -8.76 11.13
N LEU A 87 -7.81 -7.95 11.53
CA LEU A 87 -7.40 -7.82 12.93
C LEU A 87 -8.53 -7.21 13.78
N ALA A 88 -9.22 -6.18 13.27
CA ALA A 88 -10.36 -5.57 13.97
C ALA A 88 -11.54 -6.56 14.10
N ALA A 89 -11.82 -7.36 13.08
CA ALA A 89 -12.87 -8.38 13.12
C ALA A 89 -12.54 -9.46 14.15
N ASN A 90 -11.30 -9.93 14.19
CA ASN A 90 -10.84 -10.87 15.21
C ASN A 90 -10.93 -10.27 16.62
N ARG A 91 -10.59 -8.98 16.77
CA ARG A 91 -10.68 -8.27 18.06
C ARG A 91 -12.10 -8.25 18.62
N VAL A 92 -13.11 -8.00 17.79
CA VAL A 92 -14.53 -8.05 18.20
C VAL A 92 -14.89 -9.42 18.76
N LYS A 93 -14.47 -10.49 18.07
CA LYS A 93 -14.68 -11.87 18.52
C LYS A 93 -14.01 -12.12 19.87
N GLU A 94 -12.72 -11.83 20.00
CA GLU A 94 -11.95 -12.06 21.23
C GLU A 94 -12.52 -11.32 22.44
N VAL A 95 -12.90 -10.05 22.26
CA VAL A 95 -13.50 -9.25 23.34
C VAL A 95 -14.86 -9.82 23.72
N GLY A 96 -15.68 -10.21 22.76
CA GLY A 96 -16.97 -10.84 23.01
C GLY A 96 -16.86 -12.17 23.74
N GLU A 97 -15.95 -13.06 23.31
CA GLU A 97 -15.69 -14.35 23.95
C GLU A 97 -15.16 -14.19 25.37
N ARG A 98 -14.18 -13.30 25.56
CA ARG A 98 -13.65 -12.98 26.90
C ARG A 98 -14.74 -12.42 27.80
N PHE A 99 -15.59 -11.54 27.28
CA PHE A 99 -16.71 -11.02 28.05
C PHE A 99 -17.65 -12.12 28.52
N VAL A 100 -17.94 -13.13 27.69
CA VAL A 100 -18.76 -14.29 28.12
C VAL A 100 -18.05 -15.07 29.24
N MET A 101 -16.79 -15.46 29.04
CA MET A 101 -16.03 -16.25 30.02
C MET A 101 -15.87 -15.53 31.37
N ASP A 102 -15.56 -14.24 31.35
CA ASP A 102 -15.36 -13.46 32.58
C ASP A 102 -16.69 -13.27 33.36
N ASN A 103 -17.85 -13.36 32.69
CA ASN A 103 -19.18 -13.23 33.31
C ASN A 103 -19.71 -14.54 33.93
N GLU A 104 -18.96 -15.65 33.87
CA GLU A 104 -19.31 -16.87 34.63
C GLU A 104 -19.19 -16.65 36.16
N GLU A 105 -18.31 -15.73 36.58
CA GLU A 105 -18.14 -15.32 37.98
C GLU A 105 -19.05 -14.11 38.34
N ASP A 106 -19.23 -13.81 39.64
CA ASP A 106 -20.12 -12.72 40.08
C ASP A 106 -19.48 -11.35 39.81
N LEU A 107 -19.54 -10.91 38.55
CA LEU A 107 -19.01 -9.62 38.14
C LEU A 107 -19.84 -8.46 38.70
N SER A 108 -19.18 -7.37 39.05
CA SER A 108 -19.87 -6.12 39.41
C SER A 108 -20.64 -5.57 38.20
N GLY A 109 -21.65 -4.72 38.45
CA GLY A 109 -22.32 -4.00 37.36
C GLY A 109 -21.39 -3.07 36.56
N GLU A 110 -20.25 -2.71 37.16
CA GLU A 110 -19.21 -1.91 36.51
C GLU A 110 -18.43 -2.72 35.46
N SER A 111 -18.04 -3.95 35.77
CA SER A 111 -17.38 -4.85 34.81
C SER A 111 -18.26 -5.15 33.59
N ILE A 112 -19.59 -5.22 33.77
CA ILE A 112 -20.54 -5.35 32.63
C ILE A 112 -20.50 -4.12 31.73
N ARG A 113 -20.54 -2.92 32.31
CA ARG A 113 -20.50 -1.69 31.53
C ARG A 113 -19.17 -1.58 30.78
N ALA A 114 -18.06 -1.92 31.44
CA ALA A 114 -16.74 -1.95 30.84
C ALA A 114 -16.66 -2.96 29.67
N GLY A 115 -17.18 -4.17 29.84
CA GLY A 115 -17.18 -5.18 28.79
C GLY A 115 -18.05 -4.80 27.58
N LYS A 116 -19.23 -4.21 27.81
CA LYS A 116 -20.06 -3.66 26.73
C LYS A 116 -19.36 -2.52 25.99
N ALA A 117 -18.77 -1.58 26.74
CA ALA A 117 -18.01 -0.48 26.14
C ALA A 117 -16.81 -1.00 25.32
N ALA A 118 -16.14 -2.06 25.76
CA ALA A 118 -15.05 -2.68 25.02
C ALA A 118 -15.53 -3.37 23.73
N ILE A 119 -16.71 -3.99 23.74
CA ILE A 119 -17.33 -4.56 22.53
C ILE A 119 -17.70 -3.43 21.55
N ASP A 120 -18.32 -2.35 22.05
CA ASP A 120 -18.71 -1.19 21.23
C ASP A 120 -17.48 -0.50 20.61
N ASP A 121 -16.39 -0.35 21.36
CA ASP A 121 -15.12 0.19 20.89
C ASP A 121 -14.47 -0.70 19.81
N ALA A 122 -14.48 -2.03 20.01
CA ALA A 122 -14.00 -2.98 19.01
C ALA A 122 -14.84 -2.92 17.72
N LEU A 123 -16.17 -2.79 17.84
CA LEU A 123 -17.07 -2.62 16.69
C LEU A 123 -16.86 -1.28 15.96
N ALA A 124 -16.61 -0.20 16.70
CA ALA A 124 -16.28 1.09 16.10
C ALA A 124 -14.98 1.01 15.30
N THR A 125 -13.97 0.34 15.85
CA THR A 125 -12.69 0.09 15.15
C THR A 125 -12.89 -0.74 13.89
N LEU A 126 -13.71 -1.80 13.94
CA LEU A 126 -14.04 -2.62 12.77
C LEU A 126 -14.77 -1.81 11.69
N LYS A 127 -15.73 -0.97 12.06
CA LYS A 127 -16.44 -0.08 11.12
C LYS A 127 -15.51 0.93 10.47
N ALA A 128 -14.59 1.52 11.23
CA ALA A 128 -13.58 2.42 10.67
C ALA A 128 -12.70 1.71 9.63
N ALA A 129 -12.27 0.47 9.92
CA ALA A 129 -11.49 -0.34 8.98
C ALA A 129 -12.31 -0.74 7.73
N GLN A 130 -13.60 -1.05 7.88
CA GLN A 130 -14.51 -1.29 6.75
C GLN A 130 -14.60 -0.06 5.84
N THR A 131 -14.78 1.14 6.40
CA THR A 131 -14.88 2.37 5.60
C THR A 131 -13.62 2.59 4.76
N ILE A 132 -12.43 2.26 5.28
CA ILE A 132 -11.20 2.33 4.48
C ILE A 132 -11.25 1.35 3.30
N ILE A 133 -11.76 0.13 3.50
CA ILE A 133 -11.94 -0.84 2.42
C ILE A 133 -12.99 -0.37 1.40
N GLU A 134 -14.07 0.26 1.82
CA GLU A 134 -15.09 0.79 0.92
C GLU A 134 -14.57 1.95 0.05
N LEU A 135 -13.61 2.72 0.55
CA LEU A 135 -13.01 3.84 -0.18
C LEU A 135 -11.87 3.41 -1.13
N GLU A 136 -11.05 2.44 -0.70
CA GLU A 136 -9.79 2.09 -1.39
C GLU A 136 -9.81 0.67 -2.03
N GLY A 137 -10.78 -0.14 -1.63
CA GLY A 137 -10.96 -1.51 -2.09
C GLY A 137 -11.74 -1.58 -3.41
N PRO A 138 -11.48 -2.60 -4.22
CA PRO A 138 -12.35 -2.91 -5.35
C PRO A 138 -13.73 -3.37 -4.85
N ASP A 139 -14.78 -3.07 -5.63
CA ASP A 139 -16.18 -3.29 -5.26
C ASP A 139 -16.49 -4.75 -4.86
N ASP A 140 -15.77 -5.70 -5.45
CA ASP A 140 -15.88 -7.14 -5.17
C ASP A 140 -15.40 -7.53 -3.77
N VAL A 141 -14.61 -6.69 -3.10
CA VAL A 141 -14.15 -6.90 -1.72
C VAL A 141 -14.87 -6.01 -0.71
N ALA A 142 -15.32 -4.82 -1.11
CA ALA A 142 -16.10 -3.93 -0.25
C ALA A 142 -17.42 -4.56 0.22
N ALA A 143 -18.16 -5.21 -0.69
CA ALA A 143 -19.43 -5.85 -0.33
C ALA A 143 -19.28 -7.03 0.66
N PRO A 144 -18.32 -7.97 0.49
CA PRO A 144 -18.02 -8.97 1.50
C PRO A 144 -17.57 -8.39 2.85
N ALA A 145 -16.77 -7.31 2.85
CA ALA A 145 -16.33 -6.65 4.08
C ALA A 145 -17.52 -6.10 4.88
N ALA A 146 -18.48 -5.45 4.21
CA ALA A 146 -19.71 -5.01 4.84
C ALA A 146 -20.51 -6.18 5.46
N GLY A 147 -20.66 -7.28 4.71
CA GLY A 147 -21.31 -8.49 5.21
C GLY A 147 -20.61 -9.10 6.44
N MET A 148 -19.28 -9.10 6.48
CA MET A 148 -18.50 -9.54 7.64
C MET A 148 -18.69 -8.62 8.85
N THR A 149 -18.72 -7.30 8.64
CA THR A 149 -18.98 -6.34 9.74
C THR A 149 -20.38 -6.51 10.31
N ASP A 150 -21.39 -6.76 9.47
CA ASP A 150 -22.75 -7.04 9.93
C ASP A 150 -22.81 -8.35 10.72
N ALA A 151 -22.16 -9.41 10.23
CA ALA A 151 -22.04 -10.66 10.96
C ALA A 151 -21.34 -10.48 12.32
N ALA A 152 -20.26 -9.69 12.37
CA ALA A 152 -19.55 -9.37 13.61
C ALA A 152 -20.42 -8.58 14.60
N GLN A 153 -21.22 -7.63 14.13
CA GLN A 153 -22.21 -6.92 14.96
C GLN A 153 -23.25 -7.87 15.54
N VAL A 154 -23.78 -8.78 14.73
CA VAL A 154 -24.76 -9.78 15.17
C VAL A 154 -24.15 -10.73 16.21
N MET A 155 -22.93 -11.23 15.98
CA MET A 155 -22.20 -12.06 16.95
C MET A 155 -21.95 -11.31 18.26
N ALA A 156 -21.44 -10.09 18.20
CA ALA A 156 -21.18 -9.24 19.36
C ALA A 156 -22.45 -9.01 20.19
N TYR A 157 -23.58 -8.77 19.52
CA TYR A 157 -24.88 -8.66 20.17
C TYR A 157 -25.25 -9.93 20.93
N TYR A 158 -25.14 -11.10 20.29
CA TYR A 158 -25.46 -12.38 20.93
C TYR A 158 -24.52 -12.72 22.09
N LEU A 159 -23.21 -12.48 21.95
CA LEU A 159 -22.24 -12.68 23.03
C LEU A 159 -22.54 -11.77 24.23
N GLY A 160 -22.85 -10.49 23.98
CA GLY A 160 -23.26 -9.56 25.03
C GLY A 160 -24.55 -9.98 25.75
N LYS A 161 -25.53 -10.53 25.02
CA LYS A 161 -26.75 -11.09 25.61
C LYS A 161 -26.46 -12.35 26.42
N ARG A 162 -25.67 -13.28 25.88
CA ARG A 162 -25.30 -14.53 26.53
C ARG A 162 -24.61 -14.29 27.87
N ALA A 163 -23.63 -13.39 27.91
CA ALA A 163 -22.96 -12.98 29.15
C ALA A 163 -23.95 -12.48 30.23
N THR A 164 -24.98 -11.72 29.81
CA THR A 164 -26.02 -11.24 30.74
C THR A 164 -26.90 -12.39 31.25
N TYR A 165 -27.23 -13.36 30.41
CA TYR A 165 -28.04 -14.52 30.78
C TYR A 165 -27.30 -15.48 31.70
N GLU A 166 -26.04 -15.84 31.39
CA GLU A 166 -25.23 -16.74 32.20
C GLU A 166 -25.05 -16.20 33.62
N ARG A 167 -24.86 -14.88 33.76
CA ARG A 167 -24.88 -14.21 35.07
C ARG A 167 -26.21 -14.38 35.80
N ALA A 168 -27.33 -14.07 35.15
CA ALA A 168 -28.64 -14.11 35.79
C ALA A 168 -28.94 -15.53 36.30
N TRP A 169 -28.55 -16.54 35.52
CA TRP A 169 -28.63 -17.95 35.90
C TRP A 169 -27.71 -18.30 37.07
N GLY A 170 -26.44 -17.88 37.03
CA GLY A 170 -25.48 -18.08 38.11
C GLY A 170 -25.93 -17.46 39.43
N LYS A 171 -26.50 -16.25 39.40
CA LYS A 171 -27.07 -15.58 40.58
C LYS A 171 -28.26 -16.36 41.14
N LEU A 172 -29.15 -16.84 40.28
CA LEU A 172 -30.32 -17.61 40.69
C LEU A 172 -29.91 -18.96 41.31
N GLY A 173 -28.93 -19.65 40.71
CA GLY A 173 -28.35 -20.86 41.27
C GLY A 173 -27.77 -20.66 42.68
N ARG A 174 -27.02 -19.58 42.90
CA ARG A 174 -26.47 -19.24 44.22
C ARG A 174 -27.57 -18.96 45.26
N LEU A 175 -28.59 -18.21 44.89
CA LEU A 175 -29.74 -17.93 45.79
C LEU A 175 -30.51 -19.21 46.15
N MET A 176 -30.62 -20.16 45.22
CA MET A 176 -31.25 -21.46 45.47
C MET A 176 -30.38 -22.36 46.36
N SER A 177 -29.06 -22.32 46.24
CA SER A 177 -28.15 -23.10 47.10
C SER A 177 -28.02 -22.53 48.52
N ASP A 178 -28.07 -21.20 48.70
CA ASP A 178 -27.92 -20.55 50.02
C ASP A 178 -29.15 -20.73 50.94
N GLN A 179 -30.32 -21.02 50.39
CA GLN A 179 -31.54 -21.24 51.19
C GLN A 179 -31.64 -22.62 51.87
N SER A 180 -30.70 -23.54 51.64
CA SER A 180 -30.67 -24.87 52.28
C SER A 180 -29.41 -25.02 53.13
N PRO A 181 -29.39 -24.57 54.42
CA PRO A 181 -29.75 -25.50 55.50
C PRO A 181 -30.28 -24.88 56.83
N SER A 182 -30.61 -23.58 56.89
CA SER A 182 -30.84 -22.91 58.19
C SER A 182 -32.25 -23.10 58.79
N VAL A 183 -33.23 -23.54 58.01
CA VAL A 183 -34.61 -23.78 58.51
C VAL A 183 -34.71 -25.08 59.34
N SER A 184 -33.78 -26.02 59.17
CA SER A 184 -33.76 -27.29 59.91
C SER A 184 -33.19 -27.15 61.33
N ALA A 185 -32.39 -26.10 61.60
CA ALA A 185 -31.70 -25.93 62.87
C ALA A 185 -32.55 -25.21 63.94
N SER A 186 -33.57 -24.44 63.55
CA SER A 186 -34.48 -23.76 64.49
C SER A 186 -35.62 -24.66 64.99
N ALA A 187 -35.94 -25.76 64.30
CA ALA A 187 -36.98 -26.69 64.72
C ALA A 187 -36.51 -27.72 65.78
N VAL A 188 -35.20 -27.98 65.89
CA VAL A 188 -34.65 -28.98 66.84
C VAL A 188 -34.29 -28.38 68.19
N ARG A 189 -34.04 -27.06 68.28
CA ARG A 189 -33.60 -26.40 69.52
C ARG A 189 -34.72 -25.93 70.46
N GLY A 190 -35.99 -26.08 70.07
CA GLY A 190 -37.15 -25.73 70.90
C GLY A 190 -37.72 -26.88 71.74
N ARG A 191 -37.21 -28.12 71.62
CA ARG A 191 -37.86 -29.32 72.19
C ARG A 191 -37.14 -29.98 73.37
N PHE A 192 -36.12 -29.35 73.94
CA PHE A 192 -35.30 -29.95 75.00
C PHE A 192 -34.94 -28.96 76.12
N VAL A 193 -35.93 -28.32 76.75
CA VAL A 193 -35.78 -27.75 78.11
C VAL A 193 -37.12 -27.84 78.84
N THR A 194 -37.43 -29.02 79.38
CA THR A 194 -38.36 -29.19 80.51
C THR A 194 -38.19 -30.61 81.02
N LEU A 195 -37.40 -30.75 82.08
CA LEU A 195 -37.54 -31.68 83.21
C LEU A 195 -36.36 -31.47 84.15
#